data_AF-A0A1Q3ATK1-F1
#
_entry.id   AF-A0A1Q3ATK1-F1
#
_cell.length_a   1.000
_cell.length_b   1.000
_cell.length_c   1.000
_cell.angle_alpha   90.00
_cell.angle_beta   90.00
_cell.angle_gamma   90.00
#
_symmetry.space_group_name_H-M   'P 1'
#
loop_
_entity.id
_entity.type
_entity.pdbx_description
1 polymer ?
#
loop_
_entity_poly.entity_id
_entity_poly.type
_entity_poly.pdbx_seq_one_letter_code
_entity_poly.pdbx_strand_id
1 'polypeptide(L)'
;MAFSINTSPFVGREGKYVTSRILRDQLSRELERNLAMRVEDGETTDTFVVIGRGTLHITILIENMRMEGYEFMVGPPKVINKKVDDKLLEPFEIATVEVPEEHMGPVVELLGKRRGQMFDMQGIG
;
A
#
# COMPACT_ATOMS: atom_id res chain seq x y z
N MET A 1 -4.20 2.54 -4.01
CA MET A 1 -4.27 3.62 -3.01
C MET A 1 -4.37 4.94 -3.75
N ALA A 2 -5.21 5.88 -3.34
CA ALA A 2 -5.31 7.18 -4.00
C ALA A 2 -4.27 8.14 -3.42
N PHE A 3 -3.46 8.78 -4.25
CA PHE A 3 -2.52 9.84 -3.90
C PHE A 3 -3.08 11.13 -4.48
N SER A 4 -3.19 12.18 -3.68
CA SER A 4 -3.70 13.47 -4.15
C SER A 4 -2.86 14.61 -3.63
N ILE A 5 -2.90 15.77 -4.30
CA ILE A 5 -2.25 16.98 -3.77
C ILE A 5 -2.77 17.30 -2.36
N ASN A 6 -1.95 17.96 -1.55
CA ASN A 6 -2.40 18.44 -0.24
C ASN A 6 -3.29 19.67 -0.41
N THR A 7 -4.57 19.55 -0.04
CA THR A 7 -5.55 20.66 -0.05
C THR A 7 -5.86 21.17 1.36
N SER A 8 -5.08 20.78 2.37
CA SER A 8 -5.27 21.24 3.74
C SER A 8 -4.80 22.70 3.92
N PRO A 9 -5.26 23.40 4.97
CA PRO A 9 -4.80 24.75 5.31
C PRO A 9 -3.31 24.86 5.65
N PHE A 10 -2.62 23.73 5.82
CA PHE A 10 -1.20 23.66 6.17
C PHE A 10 -0.29 23.40 4.97
N VAL A 11 -0.84 23.41 3.75
CA VAL A 11 -0.09 23.11 2.54
C VAL A 11 1.19 23.95 2.41
N GLY A 12 2.32 23.28 2.15
CA GLY A 12 3.61 23.92 1.87
C GLY A 12 4.34 24.46 3.10
N ARG A 13 3.91 24.08 4.31
CA ARG A 13 4.63 24.41 5.55
C ARG A 13 5.76 23.42 5.85
N GLU A 14 5.61 22.17 5.47
CA GLU A 14 6.55 21.08 5.79
C GLU A 14 7.27 20.55 4.55
N GLY A 15 6.61 20.51 3.39
CA GLY A 15 7.19 20.07 2.13
C GLY A 15 7.36 21.17 1.09
N LYS A 16 8.30 20.93 0.17
CA LYS A 16 8.60 21.83 -0.95
C LYS A 16 7.83 21.43 -2.22
N TYR A 17 7.52 20.15 -2.37
CA TYR A 17 6.87 19.61 -3.57
C TYR A 17 5.39 19.31 -3.29
N VAL A 18 4.53 20.26 -3.66
CA VAL A 18 3.07 20.23 -3.37
C VAL A 18 2.18 20.15 -4.61
N THR A 19 2.73 20.32 -5.81
CA THR A 19 1.94 20.44 -7.03
C THR A 19 1.69 19.10 -7.70
N SER A 20 0.52 18.96 -8.34
CA SER A 20 0.10 17.77 -9.07
C SER A 20 1.11 17.35 -10.15
N ARG A 21 1.71 18.33 -10.86
CA ARG A 21 2.73 18.09 -11.87
C ARG A 21 3.97 17.42 -11.29
N ILE A 22 4.50 17.93 -10.19
CA ILE A 22 5.71 17.38 -9.57
C ILE A 22 5.43 15.97 -9.01
N LEU A 23 4.24 15.77 -8.44
CA LEU A 23 3.80 14.44 -8.00
C LEU A 23 3.72 13.45 -9.16
N ARG A 24 3.11 13.84 -10.30
CA ARG A 24 3.04 13.02 -11.52
C ARG A 24 4.43 12.67 -12.05
N ASP A 25 5.32 13.66 -12.13
CA ASP A 25 6.68 13.47 -12.63
C ASP A 25 7.45 12.46 -11.75
N GLN A 26 7.30 12.55 -10.42
CA GLN A 26 7.90 11.59 -9.50
C GLN A 26 7.35 10.17 -9.66
N LEU A 27 6.03 10.02 -9.71
CA LEU A 27 5.39 8.72 -9.90
C LEU A 27 5.78 8.09 -11.24
N SER A 28 5.95 8.90 -12.28
CA SER A 28 6.42 8.45 -13.60
C SER A 28 7.87 7.96 -13.55
N ARG A 29 8.76 8.67 -12.84
CA ARG A 29 10.15 8.23 -12.61
C ARG A 29 10.20 6.92 -11.83
N GLU A 30 9.33 6.74 -10.85
CA GLU A 30 9.28 5.52 -10.06
C GLU A 30 8.77 4.33 -10.89
N LEU A 31 7.82 4.54 -11.81
CA LEU A 31 7.35 3.51 -12.74
C LEU A 31 8.47 2.93 -13.62
N GLU A 32 9.46 3.74 -14.01
CA GLU A 32 10.60 3.29 -14.82
C GLU A 32 11.51 2.32 -14.05
N ARG A 33 11.58 2.46 -12.72
CA ARG A 33 12.43 1.65 -11.85
C ARG A 33 11.67 0.44 -11.28
N ASN A 34 10.37 0.58 -11.08
CA ASN A 34 9.57 -0.33 -10.30
C ASN A 34 8.51 -1.03 -11.16
N LEU A 35 8.89 -2.18 -11.73
CA LEU A 35 8.03 -2.99 -12.61
C LEU A 35 6.75 -3.50 -11.93
N ALA A 36 6.71 -3.50 -10.60
CA ALA A 36 5.58 -3.99 -9.84
C ALA A 36 4.57 -2.90 -9.45
N MET A 37 4.86 -1.66 -9.82
CA MET A 37 3.98 -0.52 -9.61
C MET A 37 3.20 -0.19 -10.88
N ARG A 38 1.96 0.28 -10.69
CA ARG A 38 1.16 0.89 -11.75
C ARG A 38 0.53 2.16 -11.21
N VAL A 39 0.36 3.15 -12.07
CA VAL A 39 -0.28 4.42 -11.72
C VAL A 39 -1.35 4.70 -12.77
N GLU A 40 -2.55 4.99 -12.30
CA GLU A 40 -3.70 5.38 -13.12
C GLU A 40 -4.17 6.77 -12.71
N ASP A 41 -4.78 7.50 -13.62
CA ASP A 41 -5.41 8.78 -13.29
C ASP A 41 -6.68 8.54 -12.46
N GLY A 42 -6.88 9.35 -11.42
CA GLY A 42 -8.05 9.28 -10.55
C GLY A 42 -9.24 10.07 -11.07
N GLU A 43 -10.23 10.30 -10.20
CA GLU A 43 -11.46 11.04 -10.53
C GLU A 43 -11.22 12.53 -10.83
N THR A 44 -10.12 13.08 -10.32
CA THR A 44 -9.71 14.48 -10.53
C THR A 44 -8.31 14.52 -11.12
N THR A 45 -7.97 15.62 -11.80
CA THR A 45 -6.63 15.85 -12.40
C THR A 45 -5.50 15.82 -11.38
N ASP A 46 -5.83 15.99 -10.10
CA ASP A 46 -4.88 16.05 -8.99
C ASP A 46 -4.87 14.78 -8.13
N THR A 47 -5.56 13.73 -8.58
CA THR A 47 -5.60 12.42 -7.90
C THR A 47 -5.03 11.34 -8.80
N PHE A 48 -4.21 10.48 -8.21
CA PHE A 48 -3.53 9.36 -8.86
C PHE A 48 -3.84 8.08 -8.11
N VAL A 49 -4.26 7.04 -8.81
CA VAL A 49 -4.46 5.72 -8.24
C VAL A 49 -3.16 4.93 -8.38
N VAL A 50 -2.44 4.79 -7.27
CA VAL A 50 -1.19 4.03 -7.19
C VAL A 50 -1.49 2.59 -6.78
N ILE A 51 -1.04 1.65 -7.60
CA ILE A 51 -1.22 0.22 -7.44
C ILE A 51 0.16 -0.41 -7.25
N GLY A 52 0.30 -1.32 -6.29
CA GLY A 52 1.54 -2.03 -6.01
C GLY A 52 1.30 -3.43 -5.47
N ARG A 53 2.37 -4.16 -5.14
CA ARG A 53 2.30 -5.55 -4.67
C ARG A 53 1.61 -5.75 -3.33
N GLY A 54 1.54 -4.72 -2.49
CA GLY A 54 0.95 -4.77 -1.17
C GLY A 54 1.07 -3.42 -0.47
N THR A 55 0.51 -3.32 0.73
CA THR A 55 0.51 -2.04 1.47
C THR A 55 1.92 -1.57 1.80
N LEU A 56 2.80 -2.47 2.28
CA LEU A 56 4.18 -2.12 2.65
C LEU A 56 4.96 -1.52 1.48
N HIS A 57 4.77 -2.05 0.28
CA HIS A 57 5.40 -1.54 -0.92
C HIS A 57 5.08 -0.07 -1.17
N ILE A 58 3.80 0.30 -1.04
CA ILE A 58 3.34 1.68 -1.21
C ILE A 58 3.78 2.55 -0.04
N THR A 59 3.80 2.02 1.18
CA THR A 59 4.30 2.74 2.37
C THR A 59 5.77 3.14 2.21
N ILE A 60 6.62 2.26 1.68
CA ILE A 60 8.03 2.58 1.41
C ILE A 60 8.15 3.74 0.41
N LEU A 61 7.36 3.71 -0.66
CA LEU A 61 7.33 4.82 -1.62
C LEU A 61 6.91 6.14 -0.96
N ILE A 62 5.83 6.11 -0.16
CA ILE A 62 5.35 7.29 0.57
C ILE A 62 6.46 7.86 1.45
N GLU A 63 7.15 7.00 2.19
CA GLU A 63 8.20 7.42 3.11
C GLU A 63 9.41 8.00 2.38
N ASN A 64 9.84 7.38 1.27
CA ASN A 64 10.91 7.92 0.43
C ASN A 64 10.54 9.31 -0.11
N MET A 65 9.32 9.47 -0.63
CA MET A 65 8.83 10.76 -1.11
C MET A 65 8.76 11.79 0.03
N ARG A 66 8.33 11.39 1.23
CA ARG A 66 8.32 12.26 2.41
C ARG A 66 9.74 12.73 2.76
N MET A 67 10.73 11.84 2.73
CA MET A 67 12.15 12.16 2.97
C MET A 67 12.72 13.09 1.88
N GLU A 68 12.27 12.96 0.64
CA GLU A 68 12.62 13.87 -0.46
C GLU A 68 11.95 15.25 -0.35
N GLY A 69 10.98 15.44 0.56
CA GLY A 69 10.30 16.70 0.81
C GLY A 69 9.00 16.90 0.02
N TYR A 70 8.38 15.80 -0.43
CA TYR A 70 7.03 15.83 -1.01
C TYR A 70 5.97 15.93 0.08
N GLU A 71 4.90 16.64 -0.25
CA GLU A 71 3.76 16.82 0.61
C GLU A 71 2.48 16.59 -0.19
N PHE A 72 1.78 15.52 0.17
CA PHE A 72 0.60 15.02 -0.52
C PHE A 72 -0.28 14.24 0.46
N MET A 73 -1.52 13.99 0.07
CA MET A 73 -2.48 13.19 0.84
C MET A 73 -2.58 11.78 0.25
N VAL A 74 -2.86 10.80 1.12
CA VAL A 74 -3.09 9.42 0.72
C VAL A 74 -4.43 8.92 1.26
N GLY A 75 -5.19 8.23 0.42
CA GLY A 75 -6.39 7.51 0.82
C GLY A 75 -6.08 6.15 1.44
N PRO A 76 -7.07 5.45 2.02
CA PRO A 76 -6.87 4.12 2.57
C PRO A 76 -6.46 3.11 1.47
N PRO A 77 -5.62 2.11 1.80
CA PRO A 77 -5.33 1.01 0.88
C PRO A 77 -6.61 0.20 0.62
N LYS A 78 -6.78 -0.21 -0.64
CA LYS A 78 -7.89 -1.07 -1.07
C LYS A 78 -7.32 -2.25 -1.85
N VAL A 79 -7.88 -3.43 -1.64
CA VAL A 79 -7.56 -4.61 -2.45
C VAL A 79 -8.12 -4.46 -3.86
N ILE A 80 -7.45 -5.05 -4.84
CA ILE A 80 -7.91 -5.05 -6.23
C ILE A 80 -8.58 -6.39 -6.49
N ASN A 81 -9.90 -6.36 -6.62
CA ASN A 81 -10.67 -7.53 -6.97
C ASN A 81 -10.50 -7.84 -8.46
N LYS A 82 -10.43 -9.13 -8.79
CA LYS A 82 -10.36 -9.61 -10.17
C LYS A 82 -11.58 -10.47 -10.48
N LYS A 83 -12.18 -10.27 -11.65
CA LYS A 83 -13.25 -11.16 -12.14
C LYS A 83 -12.62 -12.29 -12.94
N VAL A 84 -12.86 -13.54 -12.53
CA VAL A 84 -12.39 -14.77 -13.21
C VAL A 84 -13.58 -15.73 -13.23
N ASP A 85 -13.94 -16.23 -14.42
CA ASP A 85 -15.08 -17.16 -14.61
C ASP A 85 -16.38 -16.70 -13.92
N ASP A 86 -16.73 -15.43 -14.13
CA ASP A 86 -17.87 -14.73 -13.50
C ASP A 86 -17.86 -14.63 -11.96
N LYS A 87 -16.79 -15.08 -11.30
CA LYS A 87 -16.60 -14.94 -9.86
C LYS A 87 -15.70 -13.75 -9.54
N LEU A 88 -16.09 -12.99 -8.53
CA LEU A 88 -15.26 -11.93 -7.96
C LEU A 88 -14.27 -12.56 -6.98
N LEU A 89 -12.98 -12.41 -7.27
CA LEU A 89 -11.88 -12.93 -6.45
C LEU A 89 -11.11 -11.77 -5.83
N GLU A 90 -10.76 -11.92 -4.56
CA GLU A 90 -9.84 -11.04 -3.85
C GLU A 90 -8.45 -11.69 -3.75
N PRO A 91 -7.36 -10.92 -3.65
CA PRO A 91 -6.03 -11.46 -3.46
C PRO A 91 -5.87 -12.06 -2.05
N PHE A 92 -5.17 -13.20 -1.97
CA PHE A 92 -4.73 -13.84 -0.72
C PHE A 92 -3.20 -13.87 -0.66
N GLU A 93 -2.66 -13.81 0.55
CA GLU A 93 -1.22 -13.91 0.81
C GLU A 93 -0.93 -15.09 1.74
N ILE A 94 0.26 -15.69 1.56
CA ILE A 94 0.79 -16.69 2.48
C ILE A 94 1.63 -15.95 3.52
N ALA A 95 1.24 -16.06 4.79
CA ALA A 95 1.98 -15.49 5.91
C ALA A 95 2.66 -16.61 6.71
N THR A 96 3.97 -16.46 6.91
CA THR A 96 4.75 -17.28 7.84
C THR A 96 5.08 -16.43 9.05
N VAL A 97 4.75 -16.92 10.24
CA VAL A 97 4.96 -16.21 11.49
C VAL A 97 5.75 -17.11 12.44
N GLU A 98 6.87 -16.60 12.92
CA GLU A 98 7.71 -17.27 13.91
C GLU A 98 7.61 -16.49 15.22
N VAL A 99 7.17 -17.17 16.28
CA VAL A 99 7.02 -16.59 17.62
C VAL A 99 7.35 -17.61 18.70
N PRO A 100 7.77 -17.17 19.89
CA PRO A 100 7.88 -18.05 21.06
C PRO A 100 6.57 -18.77 21.37
N GLU A 101 6.64 -19.96 21.98
CA GLU A 101 5.47 -20.78 22.31
C GLU A 101 4.42 -20.02 23.14
N GLU A 102 4.87 -19.16 24.05
CA GLU A 102 4.04 -18.30 24.90
C GLU A 102 3.12 -17.37 24.09
N HIS A 103 3.48 -17.05 22.85
CA HIS A 103 2.75 -16.14 21.96
C HIS A 103 2.02 -16.85 20.81
N MET A 104 2.14 -18.17 20.72
CA MET A 104 1.51 -18.97 19.66
C MET A 104 -0.01 -18.78 19.64
N GLY A 105 -0.68 -18.95 20.80
CA GLY A 105 -2.13 -18.81 20.92
C GLY A 105 -2.66 -17.44 20.47
N PRO A 106 -2.15 -16.32 21.03
CA PRO A 106 -2.54 -14.98 20.62
C PRO A 106 -2.34 -14.68 19.12
N VAL A 107 -1.26 -15.17 18.53
CA VAL A 107 -0.97 -14.97 17.09
C VAL A 107 -1.97 -15.73 16.22
N VAL A 108 -2.26 -17.00 16.56
CA VAL A 108 -3.23 -17.81 15.83
C VAL A 108 -4.62 -17.18 15.92
N GLU A 109 -5.02 -16.69 17.10
CA GLU A 109 -6.30 -16.00 17.28
C GLU A 109 -6.37 -14.71 16.43
N LEU A 110 -5.30 -13.92 16.42
CA LEU A 110 -5.21 -12.68 15.64
C LEU A 110 -5.38 -12.93 14.13
N LEU A 111 -4.74 -13.96 13.59
CA LEU A 111 -4.86 -14.34 12.19
C LEU A 111 -6.25 -14.91 11.88
N GLY A 112 -6.81 -15.74 12.77
CA GLY A 112 -8.16 -16.29 12.63
C GLY A 112 -9.24 -15.20 12.56
N LYS A 113 -9.15 -14.17 13.41
CA LYS A 113 -10.05 -12.99 13.36
C LYS A 113 -9.98 -12.23 12.03
N ARG A 114 -8.86 -12.32 11.30
CA ARG A 114 -8.63 -11.71 9.99
C ARG A 114 -8.94 -12.66 8.82
N ARG A 115 -9.68 -13.74 9.08
CA ARG A 115 -10.02 -14.80 8.09
C ARG A 115 -8.81 -15.58 7.57
N GLY A 116 -7.71 -15.61 8.32
CA GLY A 116 -6.56 -16.45 8.03
C GLY A 116 -6.91 -17.93 8.18
N GLN A 117 -6.39 -18.76 7.28
CA GLN A 117 -6.48 -20.23 7.37
C GLN A 117 -5.08 -20.77 7.65
N MET A 118 -4.96 -21.59 8.69
CA MET A 118 -3.70 -22.24 9.03
C MET A 118 -3.47 -23.42 8.08
N PHE A 119 -2.34 -23.40 7.38
CA PHE A 119 -1.94 -24.46 6.46
C PHE A 119 -0.97 -25.46 7.10
N ASP A 120 -0.03 -24.95 7.90
CA ASP A 120 1.01 -25.73 8.54
C ASP A 120 1.41 -25.08 9.87
N MET A 121 1.87 -25.88 10.82
CA MET A 121 2.43 -25.46 12.10
C MET A 121 3.58 -26.39 12.45
N GLN A 122 4.78 -25.83 12.56
CA GLN A 122 5.99 -26.55 12.94
C GLN A 122 6.49 -26.02 14.28
N GLY A 123 6.68 -26.91 15.23
CA GLY A 123 7.41 -26.60 16.45
C GLY A 123 8.91 -26.61 16.17
N ILE A 124 9.62 -25.57 16.60
CA ILE A 124 11.08 -25.64 16.73
C ILE A 124 11.33 -26.39 18.03
N GLY A 125 11.57 -27.69 17.92
CA GLY A 125 11.85 -28.57 19.08
C GLY A 125 13.14 -28.24 19.80
#